data_AF-A0AAE1JKR4-F1
#
_entry.id   AF-A0AAE1JKR4-F1
#
_cell.length_a   1.000
_cell.length_b   1.000
_cell.length_c   1.000
_cell.angle_alpha   90.00
_cell.angle_beta   90.00
_cell.angle_gamma   90.00
#
_symmetry.space_group_name_H-M   'P 1'
#
loop_
_entity.id
_entity.type
_entity.pdbx_description
1 polymer ?
#
loop_
_entity_poly.entity_id
_entity_poly.type
_entity_poly.pdbx_seq_one_letter_code
_entity_poly.pdbx_strand_id
1 'polypeptide(L)'
;MFVKSVDASSYVKSGEKLFQLLDNFVEEIGEKNVVQVVTDNGSNYVLAGKLLQAKREHLFWTPCAAHCLDLMLEDIGKIGRVKKAIQRGIKLVGFIYNHTLALNTMRKYTSKTELVRHGVTRFATTFLTLQRLHKQKNSLRKMFTSDDWLKSNTAKDPKGKRATDTVLMPSFWNDVIYTLKVMGPLVRVLRLVDNEKRPAMGYIYEAMDRAKEAIQKSFNGNEDKYRDVFAIIDRRWDCQLHHPLHAAGHYLNPEYFYANPQIDDDAELISGLYKCIDKLSANDEEVDKIHGQLEKYRRAEGLFGMNAAVRQRTKSAPTLWWKSYGAQVPELRNLTVRVLGLTCSSSGCERNWSTFEHIHSKKRSRLEHQRLQDLVFIKYNQALKERFESRDLIDPIVLNDIDESNEWLVGEEDDGAENEFVFDDDNLTWGEVANVTGANEPITFTRQNTRFRKEAASMPSSSRRIRVEEGDNEEIEDEEEEQIYKLNTSEESEGGEEDLEEMFDDDSD
;
A
#
# COMPACT_ATOMS: atom_id res chain seq x y z
N MET A 1 13.61 -13.28 -3.25
CA MET A 1 14.30 -13.29 -4.56
C MET A 1 13.28 -12.85 -5.60
N PHE A 2 13.63 -11.84 -6.40
CA PHE A 2 12.86 -11.45 -7.57
C PHE A 2 13.22 -12.38 -8.74
N VAL A 3 12.20 -12.84 -9.48
CA VAL A 3 12.38 -13.85 -10.53
C VAL A 3 12.42 -13.21 -11.91
N LYS A 4 11.35 -12.52 -12.34
CA LYS A 4 11.27 -11.90 -13.67
C LYS A 4 10.27 -10.75 -13.70
N SER A 5 10.36 -9.94 -14.75
CA SER A 5 9.35 -8.94 -15.13
C SER A 5 8.88 -9.17 -16.55
N VAL A 6 7.65 -8.74 -16.85
CA VAL A 6 7.05 -8.85 -18.19
C VAL A 6 6.36 -7.52 -18.50
N ASP A 7 6.59 -6.98 -19.69
CA ASP A 7 5.76 -5.88 -20.19
C ASP A 7 4.37 -6.43 -20.56
N ALA A 8 3.42 -6.20 -19.66
CA ALA A 8 2.05 -6.63 -19.80
C ALA A 8 1.13 -5.50 -20.31
N SER A 9 1.65 -4.39 -20.83
CA SER A 9 0.85 -3.21 -21.20
C SER A 9 -0.29 -3.52 -22.18
N SER A 10 -0.11 -4.52 -23.07
CA SER A 10 -1.13 -5.00 -24.02
C SER A 10 -2.03 -6.13 -23.49
N TYR A 11 -1.78 -6.63 -22.27
CA TYR A 11 -2.43 -7.77 -21.63
C TYR A 11 -3.22 -7.38 -20.38
N VAL A 12 -2.80 -6.36 -19.63
CA VAL A 12 -3.37 -5.92 -18.32
C VAL A 12 -4.86 -5.59 -18.38
N LYS A 13 -5.39 -5.29 -19.56
CA LYS A 13 -6.82 -4.98 -19.77
C LYS A 13 -7.72 -6.23 -19.88
N SER A 14 -7.19 -7.45 -19.86
CA SER A 14 -7.98 -8.69 -19.95
C SER A 14 -7.52 -9.70 -18.89
N GLY A 15 -8.48 -10.17 -18.09
CA GLY A 15 -8.20 -11.17 -17.05
C GLY A 15 -7.73 -12.51 -17.61
N GLU A 16 -8.19 -12.93 -18.78
CA GLU A 16 -7.78 -14.17 -19.44
C GLU A 16 -6.31 -14.12 -19.87
N LYS A 17 -5.89 -12.98 -20.40
CA LYS A 17 -4.50 -12.72 -20.79
C LYS A 17 -3.58 -12.67 -19.58
N LEU A 18 -4.00 -12.02 -18.49
CA LEU A 18 -3.27 -12.04 -17.22
C LEU A 18 -3.20 -13.46 -16.63
N PHE A 19 -4.29 -14.23 -16.71
CA PHE A 19 -4.31 -15.63 -16.30
C PHE A 19 -3.26 -16.44 -17.04
N GLN A 20 -3.18 -16.34 -18.38
CA GLN A 20 -2.17 -17.04 -19.17
C GLN A 20 -0.74 -16.70 -18.72
N LEU A 21 -0.47 -15.43 -18.40
CA LEU A 21 0.85 -15.02 -17.90
C LEU A 21 1.17 -15.63 -16.54
N LEU A 22 0.24 -15.57 -15.59
CA LEU A 22 0.41 -16.14 -14.25
C LEU A 22 0.55 -17.66 -14.32
N ASP A 23 -0.27 -18.31 -15.14
CA ASP A 23 -0.30 -19.76 -15.31
C ASP A 23 1.00 -20.30 -15.91
N ASN A 24 1.50 -19.66 -16.98
CA ASN A 24 2.81 -19.97 -17.55
C ASN A 24 3.95 -19.80 -16.52
N PHE A 25 3.84 -18.79 -15.65
CA PHE A 25 4.84 -18.58 -14.60
C PHE A 25 4.79 -19.69 -13.52
N VAL A 26 3.60 -20.14 -13.12
CA VAL A 26 3.47 -21.28 -12.20
C VAL A 26 4.02 -22.57 -12.85
N GLU A 27 3.81 -22.75 -14.15
CA GLU A 27 4.40 -23.86 -14.91
C GLU A 27 5.93 -23.83 -14.91
N GLU A 28 6.53 -22.65 -15.14
CA GLU A 28 7.99 -22.45 -15.15
C GLU A 28 8.62 -22.74 -13.78
N ILE A 29 8.01 -22.27 -12.68
CA ILE A 29 8.48 -22.52 -11.31
C ILE A 29 8.19 -23.97 -10.87
N GLY A 30 7.17 -24.59 -11.46
CA GLY A 30 6.63 -25.88 -11.08
C GLY A 30 5.59 -25.75 -9.97
N GLU A 31 4.38 -26.25 -10.22
CA GLU A 31 3.22 -26.08 -9.33
C GLU A 31 3.46 -26.51 -7.88
N LYS A 32 4.17 -27.62 -7.67
CA LYS A 32 4.55 -28.12 -6.34
C LYS A 32 5.35 -27.12 -5.49
N ASN A 33 5.99 -26.14 -6.13
CA ASN A 33 6.80 -25.12 -5.48
C ASN A 33 6.02 -23.82 -5.21
N VAL A 34 4.78 -23.69 -5.70
CA VAL A 34 3.96 -22.48 -5.55
C VAL A 34 2.79 -22.77 -4.63
N VAL A 35 2.76 -22.11 -3.47
CA VAL A 35 1.67 -22.23 -2.49
C VAL A 35 0.56 -21.22 -2.75
N GLN A 36 0.95 -20.00 -3.12
CA GLN A 36 0.06 -18.86 -3.21
C GLN A 36 0.52 -17.91 -4.33
N VAL A 37 -0.44 -17.32 -5.02
CA VAL A 37 -0.26 -16.16 -5.90
C VAL A 37 -1.05 -14.99 -5.34
N VAL A 38 -0.37 -13.86 -5.12
CA VAL A 38 -0.97 -12.61 -4.61
C VAL A 38 -1.01 -11.59 -5.75
N THR A 39 -2.17 -10.99 -5.99
CA THR A 39 -2.36 -9.93 -7.00
C THR A 39 -3.04 -8.71 -6.38
N ASP A 40 -3.09 -7.60 -7.12
CA ASP A 40 -3.98 -6.50 -6.78
C ASP A 40 -5.47 -6.91 -6.88
N ASN A 41 -6.37 -6.00 -6.49
CA ASN A 41 -7.81 -6.23 -6.45
C ASN A 41 -8.55 -5.69 -7.69
N GLY A 42 -7.82 -5.25 -8.73
CA GLY A 42 -8.43 -4.85 -9.98
C GLY A 42 -9.23 -6.00 -10.58
N SER A 43 -10.36 -5.70 -11.20
CA SER A 43 -11.30 -6.70 -11.73
C SER A 43 -10.64 -7.73 -12.64
N ASN A 44 -9.69 -7.31 -13.48
CA ASN A 44 -8.92 -8.19 -14.36
C ASN A 44 -8.02 -9.16 -13.59
N TYR A 45 -7.37 -8.70 -12.51
CA TYR A 45 -6.51 -9.54 -11.67
C TYR A 45 -7.32 -10.51 -10.82
N VAL A 46 -8.48 -10.06 -10.32
CA VAL A 46 -9.43 -10.94 -9.62
C VAL A 46 -9.93 -12.06 -10.54
N LEU A 47 -10.30 -11.72 -11.78
CA LEU A 47 -10.68 -12.74 -12.77
C LEU A 47 -9.52 -13.70 -13.06
N ALA A 48 -8.32 -13.18 -13.30
CA ALA A 48 -7.14 -13.98 -13.57
C ALA A 48 -6.81 -14.95 -12.44
N GLY A 49 -6.85 -14.46 -11.20
CA GLY A 49 -6.60 -15.23 -9.99
C GLY A 49 -7.63 -16.33 -9.75
N LYS A 50 -8.91 -16.04 -9.96
CA LYS A 50 -9.99 -17.03 -9.90
C LYS A 50 -9.81 -18.14 -10.94
N LEU A 51 -9.47 -17.77 -12.19
CA LEU A 51 -9.17 -18.75 -13.24
C LEU A 51 -7.96 -19.61 -12.89
N LEU A 52 -6.90 -19.01 -12.34
CA LEU A 52 -5.69 -19.72 -11.91
C LEU A 52 -6.01 -20.74 -10.82
N GLN A 53 -6.75 -20.31 -9.80
CA GLN A 53 -7.15 -21.17 -8.70
C GLN A 53 -8.10 -22.29 -9.14
N ALA A 54 -8.93 -22.07 -10.17
CA ALA A 54 -9.78 -23.10 -10.73
C ALA A 54 -8.99 -24.13 -11.55
N LYS A 55 -7.92 -23.72 -12.26
CA LYS A 55 -7.03 -24.64 -12.99
C LYS A 55 -6.10 -25.44 -12.07
N ARG A 56 -5.63 -24.82 -10.98
CA ARG A 56 -4.61 -25.39 -10.08
C ARG A 56 -5.17 -25.64 -8.69
N GLU A 57 -5.63 -26.86 -8.47
CA GLU A 57 -6.38 -27.25 -7.27
C GLU A 57 -5.57 -27.13 -5.98
N HIS A 58 -4.24 -27.26 -6.03
CA HIS A 58 -3.35 -27.19 -4.86
C HIS A 58 -2.73 -25.81 -4.61
N LEU A 59 -3.24 -24.78 -5.28
CA LEU A 59 -2.72 -23.41 -5.21
C LEU A 59 -3.79 -22.45 -4.68
N PHE A 60 -3.37 -21.49 -3.85
CA PHE A 60 -4.22 -20.37 -3.46
C PHE A 60 -3.96 -19.14 -4.32
N TRP A 61 -5.03 -18.49 -4.77
CA TRP A 61 -4.97 -17.09 -5.15
C TRP A 61 -5.54 -16.25 -4.02
N THR A 62 -4.90 -15.13 -3.70
CA THR A 62 -5.43 -14.16 -2.75
C THR A 62 -5.27 -12.73 -3.27
N PRO A 63 -6.25 -11.85 -2.99
CA PRO A 63 -6.06 -10.42 -3.16
C PRO A 63 -4.99 -9.86 -2.22
N CYS A 64 -4.41 -8.73 -2.58
CA CYS A 64 -3.38 -8.05 -1.82
C CYS A 64 -3.96 -7.40 -0.54
N ALA A 65 -3.45 -7.79 0.62
CA ALA A 65 -3.91 -7.27 1.91
C ALA A 65 -3.62 -5.77 2.09
N ALA A 66 -2.45 -5.30 1.66
CA ALA A 66 -2.12 -3.88 1.75
C ALA A 66 -3.10 -3.03 0.92
N HIS A 67 -3.44 -3.51 -0.28
CA HIS A 67 -4.41 -2.83 -1.13
C HIS A 67 -5.84 -2.90 -0.55
N CYS A 68 -6.26 -4.04 0.03
CA CYS A 68 -7.54 -4.13 0.75
C CYS A 68 -7.63 -3.12 1.90
N LEU A 69 -6.57 -2.99 2.70
CA LEU A 69 -6.51 -2.04 3.82
C LEU A 69 -6.51 -0.58 3.32
N ASP A 70 -5.87 -0.31 2.20
CA ASP A 70 -5.90 1.01 1.56
C ASP A 70 -7.33 1.37 1.13
N LEU A 71 -8.06 0.43 0.53
CA LEU A 71 -9.49 0.59 0.18
C LEU A 71 -10.39 0.77 1.43
N MET A 72 -10.08 0.10 2.55
CA MET A 72 -10.78 0.35 3.82
C MET A 72 -10.56 1.78 4.30
N LEU A 73 -9.31 2.27 4.23
CA LEU A 73 -8.96 3.64 4.60
C LEU A 73 -9.60 4.66 3.66
N GLU A 74 -9.73 4.34 2.37
CA GLU A 74 -10.46 5.12 1.38
C GLU A 74 -11.94 5.28 1.75
N ASP A 75 -12.63 4.16 1.97
CA ASP A 75 -14.05 4.14 2.32
C ASP A 75 -14.30 4.91 3.64
N ILE A 76 -13.41 4.78 4.62
CA ILE A 76 -13.45 5.57 5.87
C ILE A 76 -13.21 7.05 5.56
N GLY A 77 -12.31 7.36 4.63
CA GLY A 77 -12.07 8.70 4.10
C GLY A 77 -13.32 9.38 3.56
N LYS A 78 -14.24 8.60 2.96
CA LYS A 78 -15.52 9.06 2.41
C LYS A 78 -16.56 9.41 3.50
N ILE A 79 -16.37 9.00 4.76
CA ILE A 79 -17.26 9.39 5.88
C ILE A 79 -17.25 10.91 6.04
N GLY A 80 -18.43 11.54 6.07
CA GLY A 80 -18.55 13.01 5.98
C GLY A 80 -17.74 13.81 7.01
N ARG A 81 -17.56 13.29 8.22
CA ARG A 81 -16.69 13.90 9.25
C ARG A 81 -15.20 13.77 8.91
N VAL A 82 -14.78 12.60 8.43
CA VAL A 82 -13.39 12.30 8.04
C VAL A 82 -13.03 13.09 6.79
N LYS A 83 -13.89 13.05 5.75
CA LYS A 83 -13.74 13.82 4.52
C LYS A 83 -13.52 15.30 4.83
N LYS A 84 -14.39 15.91 5.64
CA LYS A 84 -14.23 17.33 6.05
C LYS A 84 -12.89 17.63 6.72
N ALA A 85 -12.37 16.71 7.55
CA ALA A 85 -11.07 16.87 8.19
C ALA A 85 -9.93 16.83 7.16
N ILE A 86 -9.97 15.86 6.24
CA ILE A 86 -8.98 15.70 5.16
C ILE A 86 -8.97 16.94 4.27
N GLN A 87 -10.13 17.35 3.74
CA GLN A 87 -10.24 18.48 2.82
C GLN A 87 -9.76 19.80 3.44
N ARG A 88 -10.10 20.06 4.71
CA ARG A 88 -9.60 21.25 5.44
C ARG A 88 -8.09 21.16 5.70
N GLY A 89 -7.60 19.96 6.01
CA GLY A 89 -6.17 19.67 6.17
C GLY A 89 -5.39 19.99 4.90
N ILE A 90 -5.81 19.43 3.76
CA ILE A 90 -5.19 19.65 2.43
C ILE A 90 -5.12 21.14 2.12
N LYS A 91 -6.24 21.86 2.25
CA LYS A 91 -6.29 23.31 1.98
C LYS A 91 -5.37 24.12 2.90
N LEU A 92 -5.31 23.76 4.18
CA LEU A 92 -4.43 24.42 5.15
C LEU A 92 -2.96 24.18 4.83
N VAL A 93 -2.58 22.91 4.62
CA VAL A 93 -1.19 22.53 4.35
C VAL A 93 -0.74 23.10 3.01
N GLY A 94 -1.51 22.91 1.94
CA GLY A 94 -1.19 23.48 0.62
C GLY A 94 -1.08 25.00 0.66
N PHE A 95 -1.93 25.70 1.44
CA PHE A 95 -1.74 27.13 1.65
C PHE A 95 -0.40 27.47 2.29
N ILE A 96 0.01 26.75 3.35
CA ILE A 96 1.28 26.98 4.05
C ILE A 96 2.46 26.77 3.10
N TYR A 97 2.47 25.68 2.33
CA TYR A 97 3.59 25.35 1.43
C TYR A 97 3.66 26.28 0.22
N ASN A 98 2.52 26.73 -0.32
CA ASN A 98 2.48 27.61 -1.49
C ASN A 98 2.68 29.10 -1.17
N HIS A 99 2.82 29.49 0.10
CA HIS A 99 3.11 30.87 0.49
C HIS A 99 4.41 30.96 1.26
N THR A 100 5.45 31.53 0.65
CA THR A 100 6.81 31.63 1.22
C THR A 100 6.84 32.19 2.64
N LEU A 101 6.04 33.23 2.93
CA LEU A 101 5.97 33.80 4.27
C LEU A 101 5.32 32.83 5.27
N ALA A 102 4.25 32.14 4.87
CA ALA A 102 3.57 31.16 5.72
C ALA A 102 4.48 29.95 6.00
N LEU A 103 5.15 29.42 4.98
CA LEU A 103 6.12 28.33 5.10
C LEU A 103 7.28 28.70 6.04
N ASN A 104 7.91 29.85 5.82
CA ASN A 104 9.03 30.31 6.65
C ASN A 104 8.61 30.55 8.10
N THR A 105 7.42 31.11 8.30
CA THR A 105 6.88 31.32 9.65
C THR A 105 6.56 29.97 10.30
N MET A 106 5.92 29.05 9.59
CA MET A 106 5.65 27.69 10.10
C MET A 106 6.94 27.02 10.57
N ARG A 107 8.00 27.04 9.75
CA ARG A 107 9.31 26.48 10.11
C ARG A 107 9.93 27.11 11.37
N LYS A 108 9.68 28.39 11.65
CA LYS A 108 10.13 29.02 12.91
C LYS A 108 9.39 28.46 14.12
N TYR A 109 8.08 28.24 14.01
CA TYR A 109 7.24 27.79 15.13
C TYR A 109 7.26 26.27 15.33
N THR A 110 7.58 25.49 14.30
CA THR A 110 7.61 24.02 14.35
C THR A 110 9.03 23.45 14.49
N SER A 111 10.04 24.26 14.77
CA SER A 111 11.46 23.84 14.79
C SER A 111 11.88 23.15 13.48
N LYS A 112 11.48 23.74 12.34
CA LYS A 112 11.69 23.23 10.97
C LYS A 112 11.08 21.85 10.71
N THR A 113 10.12 21.43 11.52
CA THR A 113 9.42 20.17 11.32
C THR A 113 8.48 20.30 10.12
N GLU A 114 8.73 19.51 9.08
CA GLU A 114 7.83 19.40 7.92
C GLU A 114 6.49 18.77 8.31
N LEU A 115 5.40 19.28 7.72
CA LEU A 115 4.03 18.84 7.98
C LEU A 115 3.63 17.65 7.12
N VAL A 116 3.98 17.67 5.83
CA VAL A 116 3.70 16.56 4.91
C VAL A 116 4.63 15.39 5.24
N ARG A 117 4.04 14.20 5.30
CA ARG A 117 4.75 12.94 5.52
C ARG A 117 4.30 11.96 4.45
N HIS A 118 5.16 11.75 3.46
CA HIS A 118 4.88 10.85 2.34
C HIS A 118 4.79 9.42 2.84
N GLY A 119 3.71 8.77 2.45
CA GLY A 119 3.45 7.36 2.69
C GLY A 119 3.44 6.58 1.37
N VAL A 120 3.60 5.28 1.45
CA VAL A 120 3.55 4.37 0.29
C VAL A 120 2.22 4.40 -0.47
N THR A 121 1.14 4.79 0.21
CA THR A 121 -0.17 5.06 -0.41
C THR A 121 -0.63 6.49 -0.14
N ARG A 122 -1.61 6.96 -0.92
CA ARG A 122 -2.26 8.27 -0.71
C ARG A 122 -2.93 8.33 0.67
N PHE A 123 -3.55 7.26 1.14
CA PHE A 123 -4.19 7.21 2.46
C PHE A 123 -3.19 7.13 3.60
N ALA A 124 -2.07 6.43 3.43
CA ALA A 124 -0.95 6.50 4.36
C ALA A 124 -0.41 7.93 4.48
N THR A 125 -0.20 8.62 3.34
CA THR A 125 0.23 10.02 3.32
C THR A 125 -0.75 10.93 4.05
N THR A 126 -2.05 10.76 3.78
CA THR A 126 -3.14 11.49 4.44
C THR A 126 -3.12 11.28 5.96
N PHE A 127 -3.03 10.03 6.42
CA PHE A 127 -2.98 9.74 7.85
C PHE A 127 -1.73 10.33 8.52
N LEU A 128 -0.55 10.12 7.93
CA LEU A 128 0.73 10.59 8.50
C LEU A 128 0.77 12.12 8.55
N THR A 129 0.25 12.79 7.51
CA THR A 129 0.18 14.25 7.44
C THR A 129 -0.83 14.80 8.46
N LEU A 130 -2.03 14.22 8.60
CA LEU A 130 -2.97 14.60 9.66
C LEU A 130 -2.41 14.36 11.06
N GLN A 131 -1.68 13.26 11.26
CA GLN A 131 -1.03 12.96 12.54
C GLN A 131 0.02 14.02 12.87
N ARG A 132 0.83 14.41 11.87
CA ARG A 132 1.84 15.46 12.01
C ARG A 132 1.18 16.81 12.28
N LEU A 133 0.12 17.15 11.56
CA LEU A 133 -0.66 18.37 11.74
C LEU A 133 -1.21 18.46 13.17
N HIS A 134 -1.77 17.36 13.69
CA HIS A 134 -2.24 17.29 15.07
C HIS A 134 -1.11 17.48 16.10
N LYS A 135 0.06 16.84 15.90
CA LYS A 135 1.24 17.04 16.75
C LYS A 135 1.70 18.51 16.78
N GLN A 136 1.60 19.21 15.64
CA GLN A 136 1.97 20.62 15.52
C GLN A 136 0.84 21.61 15.83
N LYS A 137 -0.33 21.14 16.31
CA LYS A 137 -1.52 21.98 16.60
C LYS A 137 -1.18 23.24 17.41
N ASN A 138 -0.46 23.09 18.52
CA ASN A 138 -0.14 24.21 19.41
C ASN A 138 0.84 25.19 18.76
N SER A 139 1.85 24.68 18.05
CA SER A 139 2.80 25.48 17.29
C SER A 139 2.11 26.29 16.19
N LEU A 140 1.21 25.66 15.44
CA LEU A 140 0.42 26.30 14.39
C LEU A 140 -0.54 27.35 14.99
N ARG A 141 -1.23 27.04 16.08
CA ARG A 141 -2.08 28.05 16.77
C ARG A 141 -1.26 29.27 17.16
N LYS A 142 -0.09 29.09 17.78
CA LYS A 142 0.83 30.19 18.13
C LYS A 142 1.26 31.00 16.91
N MET A 143 1.62 30.32 15.81
CA MET A 143 1.97 30.98 14.56
C MET A 143 0.82 31.87 14.07
N PHE A 144 -0.38 31.31 13.90
CA PHE A 144 -1.53 32.01 13.33
C PHE A 144 -2.13 33.09 14.24
N THR A 145 -1.75 33.12 15.52
CA THR A 145 -2.11 34.21 16.47
C THR A 145 -0.94 35.14 16.80
N SER A 146 0.22 34.98 16.16
CA SER A 146 1.39 35.81 16.43
C SER A 146 1.24 37.20 15.83
N ASP A 147 1.85 38.20 16.47
CA ASP A 147 1.91 39.57 15.94
C ASP A 147 2.52 39.62 14.54
N ASP A 148 3.57 38.83 14.30
CA ASP A 148 4.24 38.72 13.01
C ASP A 148 3.29 38.23 11.91
N TRP A 149 2.45 37.24 12.23
CA TRP A 149 1.41 36.77 11.32
C TRP A 149 0.34 37.83 11.11
N LEU A 150 -0.24 38.37 12.18
CA LEU A 150 -1.37 39.30 12.12
C LEU A 150 -1.04 40.61 11.39
N LYS A 151 0.22 41.07 11.46
CA LYS A 151 0.70 42.26 10.74
C LYS A 151 1.03 41.97 9.27
N SER A 152 1.16 40.70 8.87
CA SER A 152 1.53 40.33 7.52
C SER A 152 0.43 40.59 6.49
N ASN A 153 0.82 40.82 5.24
CA ASN A 153 -0.13 40.91 4.13
C ASN A 153 -0.80 39.55 3.84
N THR A 154 -0.09 38.44 4.09
CA THR A 154 -0.60 37.07 3.91
C THR A 154 -1.78 36.76 4.86
N ALA A 155 -1.79 37.30 6.08
CA ALA A 155 -2.93 37.15 7.00
C ALA A 155 -4.18 37.93 6.56
N LYS A 156 -4.02 38.97 5.74
CA LYS A 156 -5.14 39.77 5.21
C LYS A 156 -5.77 39.15 3.97
N ASP A 157 -5.03 38.30 3.26
CA ASP A 157 -5.50 37.56 2.09
C ASP A 157 -6.67 36.60 2.44
N PRO A 158 -7.69 36.44 1.57
CA PRO A 158 -8.79 35.51 1.83
C PRO A 158 -8.36 34.07 2.11
N LYS A 159 -7.31 33.55 1.48
CA LYS A 159 -6.77 32.20 1.77
C LYS A 159 -6.12 32.17 3.15
N GLY A 160 -5.38 33.21 3.53
CA GLY A 160 -4.77 33.33 4.86
C GLY A 160 -5.77 33.46 6.00
N LYS A 161 -6.87 34.18 5.78
CA LYS A 161 -8.01 34.22 6.73
C LYS A 161 -8.62 32.84 6.92
N ARG A 162 -8.95 32.14 5.83
CA ARG A 162 -9.49 30.77 5.90
C ARG A 162 -8.55 29.79 6.60
N ALA A 163 -7.25 29.89 6.37
CA ALA A 163 -6.25 29.07 7.06
C ALA A 163 -6.23 29.37 8.57
N THR A 164 -6.26 30.65 8.94
CA THR A 164 -6.36 31.11 10.34
C THR A 164 -7.63 30.56 11.01
N ASP A 165 -8.78 30.71 10.35
CA ASP A 165 -10.07 30.23 10.83
C ASP A 165 -10.05 28.71 11.04
N THR A 166 -9.49 27.96 10.09
CA THR A 166 -9.36 26.50 10.19
C THR A 166 -8.51 26.07 11.39
N VAL A 167 -7.37 26.72 11.62
CA VAL A 167 -6.47 26.42 12.75
C VAL A 167 -7.10 26.79 14.10
N LEU A 168 -7.93 27.84 14.15
CA LEU A 168 -8.60 28.26 15.38
C LEU A 168 -9.88 27.46 15.67
N MET A 169 -10.48 26.84 14.64
CA MET A 169 -11.72 26.09 14.72
C MET A 169 -11.59 24.82 15.59
N PRO A 170 -12.31 24.72 16.73
CA PRO A 170 -12.24 23.53 17.59
C PRO A 170 -12.77 22.26 16.92
N SER A 171 -13.84 22.38 16.11
CA SER A 171 -14.44 21.25 15.41
C SER A 171 -13.48 20.60 14.42
N PHE A 172 -12.67 21.39 13.70
CA PHE A 172 -11.61 20.86 12.83
C PHE A 172 -10.68 19.90 13.58
N TRP A 173 -10.14 20.32 14.74
CA TRP A 173 -9.25 19.47 15.52
C TRP A 173 -9.95 18.25 16.12
N ASN A 174 -11.22 18.38 16.50
CA ASN A 174 -12.01 17.25 16.97
C ASN A 174 -12.23 16.22 15.85
N ASP A 175 -12.43 16.68 14.62
CA ASP A 175 -12.58 15.81 13.45
C ASP A 175 -11.24 15.15 13.08
N VAL A 176 -10.11 15.88 13.16
CA VAL A 176 -8.76 15.29 13.00
C VAL A 176 -8.50 14.20 14.04
N ILE A 177 -8.84 14.42 15.31
CA ILE A 177 -8.68 13.42 16.37
C ILE A 177 -9.55 12.19 16.07
N TYR A 178 -10.80 12.40 15.64
CA TYR A 178 -11.68 11.32 15.25
C TYR A 178 -11.08 10.49 14.11
N THR A 179 -10.61 11.15 13.04
CA THR A 179 -9.95 10.50 11.89
C THR A 179 -8.75 9.67 12.34
N LEU A 180 -7.88 10.21 13.19
CA LEU A 180 -6.71 9.50 13.70
C LEU A 180 -7.07 8.27 14.55
N LYS A 181 -8.17 8.34 15.30
CA LYS A 181 -8.66 7.21 16.12
C LYS A 181 -9.19 6.07 15.27
N VAL A 182 -9.89 6.36 14.16
CA VAL A 182 -10.50 5.33 13.30
C VAL A 182 -9.51 4.76 12.28
N MET A 183 -8.65 5.59 11.68
CA MET A 183 -7.67 5.13 10.67
C MET A 183 -6.39 4.56 11.31
N GLY A 184 -5.99 5.04 12.49
CA GLY A 184 -4.69 4.70 13.08
C GLY A 184 -4.47 3.21 13.36
N PRO A 185 -5.46 2.47 13.88
CA PRO A 185 -5.36 1.02 14.03
C PRO A 185 -5.18 0.29 12.69
N LEU A 186 -5.94 0.64 11.66
CA LEU A 186 -5.80 0.05 10.32
C LEU A 186 -4.45 0.37 9.67
N VAL A 187 -3.92 1.59 9.85
CA VAL A 187 -2.56 1.93 9.39
C VAL A 187 -1.49 1.09 10.08
N ARG A 188 -1.71 0.64 11.33
CA ARG A 188 -0.80 -0.32 11.98
C ARG A 188 -0.88 -1.71 11.36
N VAL A 189 -2.07 -2.17 10.98
CA VAL A 189 -2.21 -3.43 10.22
C VAL A 189 -1.55 -3.30 8.85
N LEU A 190 -1.70 -2.14 8.18
CA LEU A 190 -1.04 -1.88 6.90
C LEU A 190 0.49 -2.00 7.03
N ARG A 191 1.07 -1.48 8.12
CA ARG A 191 2.52 -1.61 8.37
C ARG A 191 2.95 -3.06 8.54
N LEU A 192 2.11 -3.86 9.17
CA LEU A 192 2.37 -5.28 9.41
C LEU A 192 2.37 -6.06 8.09
N VAL A 193 1.35 -5.89 7.26
CA VAL A 193 1.21 -6.67 6.01
C VAL A 193 2.16 -6.22 4.92
N ASP A 194 2.59 -4.95 4.97
CA ASP A 194 3.55 -4.37 4.02
C ASP A 194 5.02 -4.62 4.44
N ASN A 195 5.23 -5.28 5.58
CA ASN A 195 6.56 -5.63 6.07
C ASN A 195 7.13 -6.84 5.29
N GLU A 196 8.20 -6.60 4.52
CA GLU A 196 8.84 -7.65 3.70
C GLU A 196 9.70 -8.64 4.52
N LYS A 197 10.04 -8.32 5.78
CA LYS A 197 10.97 -9.12 6.61
C LYS A 197 10.26 -10.18 7.43
N ARG A 198 9.08 -9.86 7.98
CA ARG A 198 8.29 -10.77 8.80
C ARG A 198 6.99 -11.12 8.07
N PRO A 199 6.82 -12.37 7.63
CA PRO A 199 5.56 -12.83 7.04
C PRO A 199 4.36 -12.50 7.93
N ALA A 200 3.39 -11.79 7.38
CA ALA A 200 2.22 -11.32 8.12
C ALA A 200 1.11 -12.38 8.27
N MET A 201 1.22 -13.52 7.56
CA MET A 201 0.17 -14.53 7.49
C MET A 201 -0.28 -15.05 8.87
N GLY A 202 0.66 -15.21 9.80
CA GLY A 202 0.36 -15.64 11.18
C GLY A 202 -0.19 -14.54 12.11
N TYR A 203 -0.30 -13.30 11.63
CA TYR A 203 -0.56 -12.12 12.44
C TYR A 203 -1.76 -11.29 11.97
N ILE A 204 -2.07 -11.30 10.68
CA ILE A 204 -3.04 -10.39 10.08
C ILE A 204 -4.46 -10.53 10.67
N TYR A 205 -4.92 -11.75 10.93
CA TYR A 205 -6.25 -12.00 11.51
C TYR A 205 -6.40 -11.31 12.88
N GLU A 206 -5.51 -11.65 13.83
CA GLU A 206 -5.45 -11.02 15.15
C GLU A 206 -5.25 -9.50 15.06
N ALA A 207 -4.44 -9.04 14.11
CA ALA A 207 -4.18 -7.61 13.93
C ALA A 207 -5.43 -6.84 13.52
N MET A 208 -6.32 -7.45 12.74
CA MET A 208 -7.61 -6.87 12.36
C MET A 208 -8.58 -6.82 13.54
N ASP A 209 -8.66 -7.89 14.33
CA ASP A 209 -9.47 -7.92 15.56
C ASP A 209 -9.01 -6.84 16.55
N ARG A 210 -7.70 -6.79 16.84
CA ARG A 210 -7.10 -5.74 17.67
C ARG A 210 -7.31 -4.35 17.09
N ALA A 211 -7.39 -4.20 15.78
CA ALA A 211 -7.69 -2.92 15.16
C ALA A 211 -9.11 -2.47 15.50
N LYS A 212 -10.11 -3.35 15.38
CA LYS A 212 -11.50 -3.07 15.80
C LYS A 212 -11.58 -2.78 17.29
N GLU A 213 -10.96 -3.59 18.14
CA GLU A 213 -10.91 -3.37 19.59
C GLU A 213 -10.30 -2.00 19.95
N ALA A 214 -9.19 -1.62 19.30
CA ALA A 214 -8.53 -0.34 19.53
C ALA A 214 -9.43 0.84 19.12
N ILE A 215 -10.17 0.73 18.02
CA ILE A 215 -11.15 1.73 17.58
C ILE A 215 -12.26 1.85 18.64
N GLN A 216 -12.89 0.73 19.02
CA GLN A 216 -13.95 0.69 20.03
C GLN A 216 -13.50 1.31 21.36
N LYS A 217 -12.33 0.90 21.85
CA LYS A 217 -11.73 1.41 23.10
C LYS A 217 -11.48 2.91 23.03
N SER A 218 -11.06 3.43 21.87
CA SER A 218 -10.81 4.87 21.70
C SER A 218 -12.06 5.76 21.86
N PHE A 219 -13.24 5.15 21.80
CA PHE A 219 -14.55 5.77 21.99
C PHE A 219 -15.29 5.28 23.24
N ASN A 220 -14.60 4.61 24.15
CA ASN A 220 -15.15 4.06 25.39
C ASN A 220 -16.37 3.15 25.14
N GLY A 221 -16.37 2.37 24.05
CA GLY A 221 -17.48 1.49 23.70
C GLY A 221 -18.74 2.18 23.18
N ASN A 222 -18.70 3.48 22.87
CA ASN A 222 -19.83 4.18 22.26
C ASN A 222 -19.96 3.80 20.78
N GLU A 223 -20.84 2.84 20.50
CA GLU A 223 -21.08 2.25 19.19
C GLU A 223 -21.46 3.26 18.11
N ASP A 224 -22.27 4.28 18.44
CA ASP A 224 -22.68 5.32 17.49
C ASP A 224 -21.49 6.06 16.84
N LYS A 225 -20.32 6.01 17.48
CA LYS A 225 -19.10 6.66 16.96
C LYS A 225 -18.28 5.80 16.02
N TYR A 226 -18.47 4.48 15.99
CA TYR A 226 -17.64 3.59 15.18
C TYR A 226 -18.41 2.53 14.39
N ARG A 227 -19.73 2.44 14.55
CA ARG A 227 -20.58 1.49 13.82
C ARG A 227 -20.37 1.54 12.32
N ASP A 228 -20.42 2.74 11.73
CA ASP A 228 -20.27 2.90 10.28
C ASP A 228 -18.84 2.54 9.81
N VAL A 229 -17.84 2.73 10.69
CA VAL A 229 -16.45 2.30 10.43
C VAL A 229 -16.34 0.78 10.48
N PHE A 230 -16.99 0.13 11.45
CA PHE A 230 -17.02 -1.33 11.55
C PHE A 230 -17.72 -1.94 10.35
N ALA A 231 -18.84 -1.37 9.90
CA ALA A 231 -19.53 -1.83 8.69
C ALA A 231 -18.63 -1.79 7.44
N ILE A 232 -17.75 -0.78 7.32
CA ILE A 232 -16.75 -0.71 6.23
C ILE A 232 -15.70 -1.81 6.38
N ILE A 233 -15.14 -1.96 7.59
CA ILE A 233 -14.11 -2.97 7.89
C ILE A 233 -14.67 -4.36 7.61
N ASP A 234 -15.84 -4.68 8.14
CA ASP A 234 -16.47 -6.00 8.04
C ASP A 234 -16.81 -6.33 6.59
N ARG A 235 -17.41 -5.38 5.87
CA ARG A 235 -17.68 -5.55 4.44
C ARG A 235 -16.42 -5.89 3.66
N ARG A 236 -15.34 -5.13 3.83
CA ARG A 236 -14.07 -5.32 3.11
C ARG A 236 -13.31 -6.57 3.60
N TRP A 237 -13.45 -6.92 4.87
CA TRP A 237 -12.94 -8.17 5.42
C TRP A 237 -13.62 -9.34 4.73
N ASP A 238 -14.95 -9.41 4.78
CA ASP A 238 -15.71 -10.55 4.28
C ASP A 238 -15.61 -10.73 2.76
N CYS A 239 -15.58 -9.64 2.00
CA CYS A 239 -15.63 -9.72 0.54
C CYS A 239 -14.25 -9.76 -0.15
N GLN A 240 -13.20 -9.28 0.51
CA GLN A 240 -11.88 -9.09 -0.11
C GLN A 240 -10.76 -9.67 0.74
N LEU A 241 -10.63 -9.31 2.01
CA LEU A 241 -9.41 -9.61 2.78
C LEU A 241 -9.42 -10.99 3.42
N HIS A 242 -10.55 -11.45 3.95
CA HIS A 242 -10.63 -12.70 4.69
C HIS A 242 -10.39 -13.89 3.78
N HIS A 243 -9.53 -14.81 4.21
CA HIS A 243 -9.15 -15.98 3.43
C HIS A 243 -8.75 -17.13 4.36
N PRO A 244 -8.99 -18.41 4.00
CA PRO A 244 -8.60 -19.57 4.80
C PRO A 244 -7.15 -19.55 5.28
N LEU A 245 -6.23 -19.01 4.48
CA LEU A 245 -4.82 -18.84 4.85
C LEU A 245 -4.61 -17.91 6.07
N HIS A 246 -5.42 -16.87 6.22
CA HIS A 246 -5.36 -15.96 7.37
C HIS A 246 -5.84 -16.66 8.65
N ALA A 247 -6.95 -17.38 8.56
CA ALA A 247 -7.47 -18.21 9.66
C ALA A 247 -6.48 -19.33 10.05
N ALA A 248 -5.96 -20.08 9.08
CA ALA A 248 -4.95 -21.11 9.31
C ALA A 248 -3.66 -20.51 9.90
N GLY A 249 -3.21 -19.36 9.41
CA GLY A 249 -2.05 -18.65 9.93
C GLY A 249 -2.21 -18.25 11.38
N HIS A 250 -3.38 -17.72 11.76
CA HIS A 250 -3.71 -17.37 13.14
C HIS A 250 -3.71 -18.60 14.05
N TYR A 251 -4.41 -19.66 13.64
CA TYR A 251 -4.52 -20.91 14.40
C TYR A 251 -3.15 -21.58 14.60
N LEU A 252 -2.29 -21.54 13.59
CA LEU A 252 -0.95 -22.13 13.64
C LEU A 252 0.08 -21.22 14.32
N ASN A 253 -0.29 -20.00 14.73
CA ASN A 253 0.59 -19.14 15.51
C ASN A 253 0.56 -19.56 17.00
N PRO A 254 1.67 -20.07 17.55
CA PRO A 254 1.70 -20.55 18.93
C PRO A 254 1.50 -19.42 19.97
N GLU A 255 1.75 -18.16 19.61
CA GLU A 255 1.42 -17.02 20.46
C GLU A 255 -0.08 -16.95 20.71
N TYR A 256 -0.89 -17.08 19.65
CA TYR A 256 -2.34 -16.87 19.72
C TYR A 256 -3.08 -18.14 20.09
N PHE A 257 -2.71 -19.27 19.50
CA PHE A 257 -3.33 -20.56 19.78
C PHE A 257 -3.30 -20.91 21.27
N TYR A 258 -2.13 -20.82 21.90
CA TYR A 258 -2.01 -21.19 23.31
C TYR A 258 -2.43 -20.08 24.28
N ALA A 259 -2.63 -18.84 23.81
CA ALA A 259 -3.14 -17.75 24.63
C ALA A 259 -4.68 -17.74 24.69
N ASN A 260 -5.36 -18.31 23.69
CA ASN A 260 -6.81 -18.36 23.61
C ASN A 260 -7.35 -19.80 23.82
N PRO A 261 -7.88 -20.13 25.02
CA PRO A 261 -8.45 -21.45 25.30
C PRO A 261 -9.67 -21.81 24.45
N GLN A 262 -10.33 -20.84 23.82
CA GLN A 262 -11.56 -21.02 23.03
C GLN A 262 -11.28 -21.06 21.52
N ILE A 263 -10.01 -21.04 21.10
CA ILE A 263 -9.67 -20.99 19.67
C ILE A 263 -10.17 -22.22 18.90
N ASP A 264 -10.31 -23.37 19.57
CA ASP A 264 -10.86 -24.60 19.00
C ASP A 264 -12.39 -24.57 18.85
N ASP A 265 -13.09 -23.66 19.54
CA ASP A 265 -14.54 -23.48 19.43
C ASP A 265 -14.92 -22.52 18.28
N ASP A 266 -13.95 -21.84 17.68
CA ASP A 266 -14.16 -20.92 16.58
C ASP A 266 -14.30 -21.68 15.24
N ALA A 267 -15.54 -21.78 14.77
CA ALA A 267 -15.87 -22.48 13.53
C ALA A 267 -15.22 -21.87 12.28
N GLU A 268 -14.97 -20.56 12.26
CA GLU A 268 -14.31 -19.89 11.13
C GLU A 268 -12.83 -20.29 11.06
N LEU A 269 -12.14 -20.25 12.21
CA LEU A 269 -10.74 -20.62 12.30
C LEU A 269 -10.51 -22.09 11.95
N ILE A 270 -11.33 -22.99 12.50
CA ILE A 270 -11.24 -24.43 12.21
C ILE A 270 -11.57 -24.72 10.74
N SER A 271 -12.61 -24.10 10.19
CA SER A 271 -12.95 -24.25 8.76
C SER A 271 -11.82 -23.76 7.86
N GLY A 272 -11.21 -22.61 8.18
CA GLY A 272 -10.10 -22.05 7.44
C GLY A 272 -8.86 -22.95 7.48
N LEU A 273 -8.51 -23.46 8.67
CA LEU A 273 -7.41 -24.41 8.84
C LEU A 273 -7.60 -25.66 7.98
N TYR A 274 -8.76 -26.30 8.07
CA TYR A 274 -8.99 -27.57 7.36
C TYR A 274 -9.02 -27.38 5.85
N LYS A 275 -9.61 -26.29 5.34
CA LYS A 275 -9.51 -25.92 3.91
C LYS A 275 -8.05 -25.77 3.45
N CYS A 276 -7.17 -25.24 4.30
CA CYS A 276 -5.74 -25.14 3.98
C CYS A 276 -5.04 -26.50 4.01
N ILE A 277 -5.40 -27.37 4.96
CA ILE A 277 -4.87 -28.74 5.02
C ILE A 277 -5.27 -29.51 3.78
N ASP A 278 -6.57 -29.55 3.46
CA ASP A 278 -7.10 -30.25 2.29
C ASP A 278 -6.44 -29.76 1.00
N LYS A 279 -6.33 -28.44 0.84
CA LYS A 279 -5.82 -27.85 -0.40
C LYS A 279 -4.32 -28.04 -0.60
N LEU A 280 -3.52 -27.94 0.47
CA LEU A 280 -2.05 -27.93 0.37
C LEU A 280 -1.39 -29.29 0.56
N SER A 281 -2.17 -30.30 0.95
CA SER A 281 -1.74 -31.69 1.04
C SER A 281 -1.78 -32.36 -0.32
N ALA A 282 -0.87 -33.31 -0.56
CA ALA A 282 -0.76 -34.01 -1.83
C ALA A 282 -1.82 -35.11 -2.01
N ASN A 283 -2.34 -35.66 -0.92
CA ASN A 283 -3.33 -36.73 -0.90
C ASN A 283 -4.01 -36.86 0.48
N ASP A 284 -5.08 -37.66 0.53
CA ASP A 284 -5.85 -37.91 1.74
C ASP A 284 -5.03 -38.56 2.87
N GLU A 285 -4.00 -39.36 2.54
CA GLU A 285 -3.12 -39.96 3.57
C GLU A 285 -2.29 -38.90 4.30
N GLU A 286 -1.83 -37.86 3.58
CA GLU A 286 -1.15 -36.72 4.19
C GLU A 286 -2.11 -35.88 5.04
N VAL A 287 -3.35 -35.66 4.58
CA VAL A 287 -4.40 -34.99 5.34
C VAL A 287 -4.64 -35.71 6.69
N ASP A 288 -4.85 -37.03 6.65
CA ASP A 288 -5.06 -37.86 7.86
C ASP A 288 -3.88 -37.77 8.83
N LYS A 289 -2.65 -37.79 8.32
CA LYS A 289 -1.43 -37.62 9.14
C LYS A 289 -1.39 -36.25 9.78
N ILE A 290 -1.69 -35.18 9.04
CA ILE A 290 -1.69 -33.81 9.56
C ILE A 290 -2.75 -33.67 10.66
N HIS A 291 -3.96 -34.20 10.47
CA HIS A 291 -4.99 -34.19 11.51
C HIS A 291 -4.55 -34.95 12.77
N GLY A 292 -3.94 -36.13 12.63
CA GLY A 292 -3.40 -36.86 13.77
C GLY A 292 -2.27 -36.11 14.51
N GLN A 293 -1.47 -35.34 13.78
CA GLN A 293 -0.41 -34.51 14.35
C GLN A 293 -0.91 -33.22 15.00
N LEU A 294 -2.02 -32.68 14.50
CA LEU A 294 -2.65 -31.48 15.04
C LEU A 294 -3.05 -31.66 16.51
N GLU A 295 -3.49 -32.86 16.89
CA GLU A 295 -3.81 -33.21 18.28
C GLU A 295 -2.62 -33.04 19.23
N LYS A 296 -1.40 -33.37 18.78
CA LYS A 296 -0.18 -33.17 19.58
C LYS A 296 0.12 -31.70 19.79
N TYR A 297 -0.10 -30.87 18.76
CA TYR A 297 0.02 -29.43 18.86
C TYR A 297 -1.01 -28.87 19.84
N ARG A 298 -2.30 -29.23 19.69
CA ARG A 298 -3.39 -28.79 20.58
C ARG A 298 -3.07 -29.03 22.06
N ARG A 299 -2.59 -30.22 22.39
CA ARG A 299 -2.28 -30.63 23.77
C ARG A 299 -0.90 -30.20 24.26
N ALA A 300 -0.14 -29.46 23.45
CA ALA A 300 1.25 -29.10 23.72
C ALA A 300 2.12 -30.33 24.10
N GLU A 301 1.92 -31.45 23.42
CA GLU A 301 2.64 -32.69 23.70
C GLU A 301 4.10 -32.62 23.22
N GLY A 302 4.96 -33.38 23.89
CA GLY A 302 6.35 -33.55 23.50
C GLY A 302 7.14 -32.24 23.47
N LEU A 303 7.78 -31.93 22.33
CA LEU A 303 8.63 -30.74 22.20
C LEU A 303 7.85 -29.42 22.38
N PHE A 304 6.55 -29.40 22.10
CA PHE A 304 5.72 -28.20 22.22
C PHE A 304 5.45 -27.76 23.67
N GLY A 305 5.52 -28.71 24.60
CA GLY A 305 5.31 -28.50 26.04
C GLY A 305 6.59 -28.21 26.81
N MET A 306 7.76 -28.24 26.18
CA MET A 306 9.01 -27.91 26.85
C MET A 306 8.98 -26.45 27.36
N ASN A 307 9.51 -26.21 28.56
CA ASN A 307 9.58 -24.87 29.14
C ASN A 307 10.25 -23.84 28.21
N ALA A 308 11.26 -24.27 27.44
CA ALA A 308 11.88 -23.42 26.42
C ALA A 308 10.91 -23.07 25.28
N ALA A 309 10.17 -24.06 24.76
CA ALA A 309 9.18 -23.86 23.71
C ALA A 309 8.08 -22.90 24.16
N VAL A 310 7.56 -23.07 25.38
CA VAL A 310 6.53 -22.20 25.98
C VAL A 310 7.02 -20.74 26.07
N ARG A 311 8.23 -20.51 26.59
CA ARG A 311 8.81 -19.15 26.66
C ARG A 311 9.06 -18.52 25.29
N GLN A 312 9.27 -19.33 24.26
CA GLN A 312 9.57 -18.87 22.90
C GLN A 312 8.32 -18.58 22.07
N ARG A 313 7.11 -18.95 22.51
CA ARG A 313 5.86 -18.73 21.74
C ARG A 313 5.63 -17.27 21.36
N THR A 314 5.99 -16.33 22.24
CA THR A 314 5.83 -14.87 22.04
C THR A 314 7.11 -14.16 21.62
N LYS A 315 8.26 -14.86 21.60
CA LYS A 315 9.59 -14.26 21.38
C LYS A 315 10.19 -14.63 20.02
N SER A 316 9.85 -15.82 19.52
CA SER A 316 10.31 -16.31 18.24
C SER A 316 9.28 -16.05 17.15
N ALA A 317 9.73 -15.80 15.92
CA ALA A 317 8.84 -15.81 14.78
C ALA A 317 8.16 -17.19 14.65
N PRO A 318 6.85 -17.29 14.36
CA PRO A 318 6.12 -18.54 14.31
C PRO A 318 6.78 -19.60 13.43
N THR A 319 7.26 -19.22 12.24
CA THR A 319 7.98 -20.13 11.33
C THR A 319 9.25 -20.72 11.96
N LEU A 320 10.00 -19.93 12.74
CA LEU A 320 11.20 -20.40 13.44
C LEU A 320 10.83 -21.31 14.61
N TRP A 321 9.80 -20.95 15.37
CA TRP A 321 9.30 -21.78 16.47
C TRP A 321 8.89 -23.18 15.97
N TRP A 322 8.16 -23.24 14.86
CA TRP A 322 7.78 -24.52 14.22
C TRP A 322 8.97 -25.32 13.71
N LYS A 323 9.99 -24.65 13.13
CA LYS A 323 11.23 -25.33 12.73
C LYS A 323 11.97 -25.94 13.92
N SER A 324 11.99 -25.25 15.06
CA SER A 324 12.69 -25.69 16.28
C SER A 324 11.96 -26.80 17.03
N TYR A 325 10.63 -26.71 17.16
CA TYR A 325 9.85 -27.59 18.05
C TYR A 325 8.91 -28.56 17.31
N GLY A 326 8.69 -28.40 16.01
CA GLY A 326 7.80 -29.26 15.21
C GLY A 326 8.41 -30.58 14.75
N ALA A 327 9.58 -31.01 15.25
CA ALA A 327 10.28 -32.19 14.73
C ALA A 327 9.52 -33.51 14.92
N GLN A 328 8.62 -33.58 15.92
CA GLN A 328 7.79 -34.76 16.20
C GLN A 328 6.47 -34.80 15.40
N VAL A 329 6.22 -33.77 14.57
CA VAL A 329 5.06 -33.63 13.70
C VAL A 329 5.48 -33.14 12.32
N PRO A 330 6.25 -33.93 11.55
CA PRO A 330 6.93 -33.43 10.36
C PRO A 330 5.99 -32.92 9.26
N GLU A 331 4.86 -33.57 9.01
CA GLU A 331 3.86 -33.20 8.02
C GLU A 331 3.19 -31.87 8.40
N LEU A 332 2.68 -31.75 9.64
CA LEU A 332 2.10 -30.51 10.13
C LEU A 332 3.14 -29.38 10.15
N ARG A 333 4.39 -29.65 10.57
CA ARG A 333 5.47 -28.66 10.56
C ARG A 333 5.71 -28.14 9.15
N ASN A 334 5.78 -29.03 8.15
CA ASN A 334 6.05 -28.64 6.77
C ASN A 334 4.92 -27.77 6.20
N LEU A 335 3.66 -28.18 6.41
CA LEU A 335 2.50 -27.36 6.03
C LEU A 335 2.53 -26.00 6.74
N THR A 336 2.79 -25.99 8.04
CA THR A 336 2.76 -24.79 8.85
C THR A 336 3.85 -23.80 8.46
N VAL A 337 5.06 -24.26 8.19
CA VAL A 337 6.16 -23.41 7.70
C VAL A 337 5.82 -22.85 6.31
N ARG A 338 5.14 -23.62 5.44
CA ARG A 338 4.66 -23.13 4.15
C ARG A 338 3.62 -22.02 4.32
N VAL A 339 2.60 -22.21 5.16
CA VAL A 339 1.52 -21.23 5.40
C VAL A 339 2.04 -19.98 6.11
N LEU A 340 2.72 -20.13 7.25
CA LEU A 340 3.23 -18.99 8.03
C LEU A 340 4.37 -18.25 7.33
N GLY A 341 4.99 -18.85 6.31
CA GLY A 341 6.03 -18.21 5.49
C GLY A 341 5.49 -17.31 4.39
N LEU A 342 4.17 -17.25 4.18
CA LEU A 342 3.55 -16.52 3.10
C LEU A 342 3.49 -15.00 3.33
N THR A 343 3.58 -14.25 2.23
CA THR A 343 3.28 -12.81 2.23
C THR A 343 1.77 -12.59 2.12
N CYS A 344 1.29 -11.48 2.68
CA CYS A 344 -0.08 -11.03 2.48
C CYS A 344 -0.17 -9.92 1.42
N SER A 345 0.95 -9.43 0.88
CA SER A 345 0.97 -8.23 0.03
C SER A 345 1.78 -8.39 -1.25
N SER A 346 1.29 -7.76 -2.34
CA SER A 346 1.97 -7.59 -3.63
C SER A 346 2.76 -6.28 -3.75
N SER A 347 2.51 -5.32 -2.86
CA SER A 347 3.10 -3.96 -2.87
C SER A 347 4.63 -3.92 -2.79
N GLY A 348 5.28 -4.93 -2.22
CA GLY A 348 6.74 -5.03 -2.22
C GLY A 348 7.33 -5.04 -3.63
N CYS A 349 6.59 -5.61 -4.61
CA CYS A 349 6.93 -5.56 -6.02
C CYS A 349 6.78 -4.15 -6.60
N GLU A 350 5.69 -3.46 -6.27
CA GLU A 350 5.34 -2.12 -6.77
C GLU A 350 6.32 -1.04 -6.30
N ARG A 351 6.76 -1.10 -5.04
CA ARG A 351 7.68 -0.10 -4.45
C ARG A 351 9.05 -0.07 -5.13
N ASN A 352 9.50 -1.17 -5.72
CA ASN A 352 10.75 -1.19 -6.46
C ASN A 352 10.58 -0.66 -7.89
N TRP A 353 9.37 -0.74 -8.48
CA TRP A 353 9.05 -0.20 -9.81
C TRP A 353 9.17 1.32 -9.91
N SER A 354 8.84 2.09 -8.87
CA SER A 354 9.07 3.54 -8.85
C SER A 354 10.57 3.89 -8.97
N THR A 355 11.45 3.09 -8.35
CA THR A 355 12.91 3.22 -8.51
C THR A 355 13.38 2.85 -9.92
N PHE A 356 12.59 2.06 -10.66
CA PHE A 356 12.85 1.66 -12.05
C PHE A 356 12.31 2.67 -13.08
N GLU A 357 11.28 3.45 -12.75
CA GLU A 357 10.82 4.58 -13.59
C GLU A 357 11.95 5.58 -13.86
N HIS A 358 12.88 5.75 -12.90
CA HIS A 358 14.09 6.54 -13.11
C HIS A 358 15.09 5.93 -14.10
N ILE A 359 15.10 4.60 -14.29
CA ILE A 359 15.94 3.91 -15.28
C ILE A 359 15.32 4.03 -16.68
N HIS A 360 14.00 4.17 -16.77
CA HIS A 360 13.23 4.30 -18.00
C HIS A 360 12.35 5.57 -17.96
N SER A 361 12.96 6.75 -18.11
CA SER A 361 12.21 7.98 -18.34
C SER A 361 11.93 8.16 -19.84
N LYS A 362 10.78 8.78 -20.20
CA LYS A 362 10.47 9.18 -21.60
C LYS A 362 11.55 10.05 -22.25
N LYS A 363 12.50 10.60 -21.48
CA LYS A 363 13.55 11.51 -21.96
C LYS A 363 14.93 10.89 -22.15
N ARG A 364 15.28 9.76 -21.52
CA ARG A 364 16.62 9.16 -21.64
C ARG A 364 16.62 7.67 -21.25
N SER A 365 16.48 6.79 -22.24
CA SER A 365 17.21 5.51 -22.38
C SER A 365 16.48 4.59 -23.37
N ARG A 366 17.02 4.43 -24.58
CA ARG A 366 16.54 3.41 -25.54
C ARG A 366 17.27 2.10 -25.24
N LEU A 367 17.06 1.56 -24.04
CA LEU A 367 17.64 0.27 -23.65
C LEU A 367 16.88 -0.85 -24.36
N GLU A 368 17.61 -1.82 -24.90
CA GLU A 368 17.01 -3.05 -25.39
C GLU A 368 16.26 -3.77 -24.25
N HIS A 369 15.07 -4.31 -24.53
CA HIS A 369 14.18 -4.87 -23.51
C HIS A 369 14.86 -5.93 -22.63
N GLN A 370 15.73 -6.75 -23.21
CA GLN A 370 16.50 -7.77 -22.48
C GLN A 370 17.46 -7.14 -21.46
N ARG A 371 18.22 -6.11 -21.86
CA ARG A 371 19.15 -5.41 -20.96
C ARG A 371 18.41 -4.71 -19.83
N LEU A 372 17.20 -4.20 -20.08
CA LEU A 372 16.35 -3.62 -19.04
C LEU A 372 15.90 -4.69 -18.02
N GLN A 373 15.44 -5.85 -18.47
CA GLN A 373 15.05 -6.95 -17.59
C GLN A 373 16.21 -7.42 -16.70
N ASP A 374 17.42 -7.55 -17.26
CA ASP A 374 18.61 -7.95 -16.52
C ASP A 374 18.99 -6.90 -15.46
N LEU A 375 18.93 -5.61 -15.81
CA LEU A 375 19.18 -4.51 -14.87
C LEU A 375 18.13 -4.46 -13.75
N VAL A 376 16.86 -4.68 -14.07
CA VAL A 376 15.79 -4.80 -13.08
C VAL A 376 16.07 -5.97 -12.15
N PHE A 377 16.39 -7.15 -12.70
CA PHE A 377 16.69 -8.33 -11.91
C PHE A 377 17.86 -8.11 -10.93
N ILE A 378 18.98 -7.57 -11.41
CA ILE A 378 20.18 -7.34 -10.59
C ILE A 378 19.88 -6.31 -9.50
N LYS A 379 19.34 -5.14 -9.87
CA LYS A 379 19.09 -4.06 -8.92
C LYS A 379 18.02 -4.43 -7.89
N TYR A 380 16.96 -5.12 -8.31
CA TYR A 380 15.91 -5.58 -7.40
C TYR A 380 16.49 -6.58 -6.39
N ASN A 381 17.21 -7.60 -6.87
CA ASN A 381 17.77 -8.62 -5.97
C ASN A 381 18.87 -8.05 -5.06
N GLN A 382 19.65 -7.08 -5.53
CA GLN A 382 20.61 -6.35 -4.68
C GLN A 382 19.87 -5.57 -3.57
N ALA A 383 18.84 -4.80 -3.91
CA ALA A 383 18.05 -4.07 -2.92
C ALA A 383 17.35 -5.01 -1.92
N LEU A 384 16.83 -6.16 -2.37
CA LEU A 384 16.29 -7.19 -1.48
C LEU A 384 17.35 -7.72 -0.50
N LYS A 385 18.58 -7.94 -0.98
CA LYS A 385 19.69 -8.42 -0.16
C LYS A 385 20.10 -7.37 0.88
N GLU A 386 20.27 -6.12 0.47
CA GLU A 386 20.61 -5.00 1.37
C GLU A 386 19.51 -4.78 2.44
N ARG A 387 18.24 -4.91 2.07
CA ARG A 387 17.11 -4.86 3.04
C ARG A 387 17.12 -6.03 4.00
N PHE A 388 17.47 -7.23 3.52
CA PHE A 388 17.60 -8.41 4.38
C PHE A 388 18.75 -8.25 5.40
N GLU A 389 19.84 -7.62 4.98
CA GLU A 389 21.04 -7.39 5.80
C GLU A 389 20.91 -6.21 6.79
N SER A 390 20.18 -5.15 6.45
CA SER A 390 20.14 -3.88 7.20
C SER A 390 19.31 -3.86 8.51
N ARG A 391 18.83 -5.01 9.00
CA ARG A 391 18.24 -5.23 10.35
C ARG A 391 17.38 -4.07 10.95
N ASP A 392 16.25 -3.74 10.31
CA ASP A 392 15.12 -2.95 10.87
C ASP A 392 15.38 -1.48 11.31
N LEU A 393 15.75 -0.59 10.39
CA LEU A 393 15.69 0.86 10.66
C LEU A 393 14.67 1.65 9.82
N ILE A 394 13.91 1.00 8.94
CA ILE A 394 13.02 1.70 7.97
C ILE A 394 11.54 1.35 8.24
N ASP A 395 10.70 2.37 8.45
CA ASP A 395 9.23 2.22 8.54
C ASP A 395 8.69 1.85 7.15
N PRO A 396 8.03 0.69 6.98
CA PRO A 396 7.63 0.17 5.67
C PRO A 396 6.63 1.07 4.93
N ILE A 397 5.92 1.94 5.65
CA ILE A 397 4.94 2.85 5.06
C ILE A 397 5.52 4.23 4.76
N VAL A 398 6.60 4.66 5.42
CA VAL A 398 7.08 6.04 5.28
C VAL A 398 8.06 6.12 4.12
N LEU A 399 7.78 7.04 3.18
CA LEU A 399 8.69 7.38 2.10
C LEU A 399 9.56 8.58 2.50
N ASN A 400 10.85 8.49 2.15
CA ASN A 400 11.80 9.59 2.32
C ASN A 400 11.76 10.57 1.13
N ASP A 401 11.32 10.10 -0.04
CA ASP A 401 11.23 10.92 -1.25
C ASP A 401 10.01 11.85 -1.18
N ILE A 402 10.16 13.06 -1.72
CA ILE A 402 9.11 14.07 -1.80
C ILE A 402 8.41 13.95 -3.15
N ASP A 403 7.11 13.65 -3.13
CA ASP A 403 6.27 13.78 -4.32
C ASP A 403 5.80 15.24 -4.43
N GLU A 404 6.45 16.02 -5.28
CA GLU A 404 6.12 17.44 -5.48
C GLU A 404 4.71 17.66 -6.06
N SER A 405 4.08 16.62 -6.63
CA SER A 405 2.71 16.66 -7.17
C SER A 405 1.65 16.25 -6.14
N ASN A 406 2.04 16.01 -4.89
CA ASN A 406 1.14 15.57 -3.83
C ASN A 406 0.05 16.60 -3.52
N GLU A 407 -1.21 16.15 -3.40
CA GLU A 407 -2.38 17.00 -3.10
C GLU A 407 -2.19 17.89 -1.86
N TRP A 408 -1.43 17.42 -0.85
CA TRP A 408 -1.16 18.20 0.35
C TRP A 408 -0.20 19.37 0.12
N LEU A 409 0.68 19.27 -0.88
CA LEU A 409 1.59 20.35 -1.28
C LEU A 409 0.89 21.32 -2.24
N VAL A 410 0.10 20.81 -3.19
CA VAL A 410 -0.63 21.62 -4.17
C VAL A 410 -1.83 22.34 -3.52
N GLY A 411 -2.48 21.72 -2.53
CA GLY A 411 -3.67 22.24 -1.86
C GLY A 411 -4.95 22.10 -2.66
N GLU A 412 -4.92 21.28 -3.71
CA GLU A 412 -6.05 20.91 -4.57
C GLU A 412 -6.27 19.41 -4.45
N GLU A 413 -7.53 19.01 -4.29
CA GLU A 413 -7.91 17.60 -4.32
C GLU A 413 -7.78 17.12 -5.77
N ASP A 414 -7.17 15.96 -5.97
CA ASP A 414 -7.35 15.23 -7.23
C ASP A 414 -8.80 14.71 -7.24
N ASP A 415 -9.67 15.33 -8.05
CA ASP A 415 -11.08 15.00 -8.27
C ASP A 415 -11.24 13.66 -9.03
N GLY A 416 -10.47 12.64 -8.66
CA GLY A 416 -10.46 11.30 -9.27
C GLY A 416 -11.79 10.54 -9.21
N ALA A 417 -12.84 11.12 -8.63
CA ALA A 417 -14.21 10.60 -8.66
C ALA A 417 -14.84 10.66 -10.07
N GLU A 418 -14.34 11.49 -10.99
CA GLU A 418 -14.90 11.56 -12.36
C GLU A 418 -14.70 10.27 -13.16
N ASN A 419 -13.70 9.46 -12.79
CA ASN A 419 -13.36 8.18 -13.42
C ASN A 419 -13.83 6.96 -12.58
N GLU A 420 -14.55 7.17 -11.48
CA GLU A 420 -15.13 6.10 -10.66
C GLU A 420 -16.45 5.63 -11.30
N PHE A 421 -16.59 4.32 -11.49
CA PHE A 421 -17.83 3.72 -12.02
C PHE A 421 -18.97 3.90 -11.02
N VAL A 422 -20.18 4.17 -11.52
CA VAL A 422 -21.37 4.41 -10.70
C VAL A 422 -21.74 3.16 -9.89
N PHE A 423 -21.48 1.98 -10.47
CA PHE A 423 -21.54 0.67 -9.83
C PHE A 423 -20.41 -0.21 -10.38
N ASP A 424 -19.93 -1.17 -9.58
CA ASP A 424 -18.77 -2.02 -9.90
C ASP A 424 -18.95 -2.96 -11.13
N ASP A 425 -20.16 -3.01 -11.72
CA ASP A 425 -20.50 -3.81 -12.92
C ASP A 425 -20.99 -2.95 -14.12
N ASP A 426 -20.95 -1.62 -14.05
CA ASP A 426 -21.41 -0.73 -15.14
C ASP A 426 -20.25 -0.04 -15.88
N ASN A 427 -20.44 0.22 -17.18
CA ASN A 427 -19.53 1.07 -17.99
C ASN A 427 -19.74 2.58 -17.77
N LEU A 428 -20.61 2.96 -16.83
CA LEU A 428 -21.05 4.33 -16.62
C LEU A 428 -20.22 4.99 -15.52
N THR A 429 -19.56 6.11 -15.79
CA THR A 429 -18.80 6.86 -14.77
C THR A 429 -19.63 7.98 -14.14
N TRP A 430 -19.29 8.38 -12.91
CA TRP A 430 -19.92 9.57 -12.31
C TRP A 430 -19.69 10.84 -13.15
N GLY A 431 -18.59 10.91 -13.92
CA GLY A 431 -18.35 11.98 -14.89
C GLY A 431 -19.37 12.00 -16.04
N GLU A 432 -19.76 10.83 -16.55
CA GLU A 432 -20.83 10.72 -17.56
C GLU A 432 -22.20 11.07 -16.98
N VAL A 433 -22.50 10.64 -15.75
CA VAL A 433 -23.73 11.02 -15.05
C VAL A 433 -23.80 12.53 -14.83
N ALA A 434 -22.71 13.17 -14.41
CA ALA A 434 -22.65 14.61 -14.19
C ALA A 434 -22.82 15.42 -15.50
N ASN A 435 -22.30 14.91 -16.61
CA ASN A 435 -22.49 15.50 -17.95
C ASN A 435 -23.93 15.32 -18.46
N VAL A 436 -24.56 14.16 -18.24
CA VAL A 436 -25.94 13.87 -18.68
C VAL A 436 -26.97 14.59 -17.81
N THR A 437 -26.72 14.73 -16.52
CA THR A 437 -27.61 15.41 -15.57
C THR A 437 -27.44 16.93 -15.55
N GLY A 438 -26.46 17.46 -16.30
CA GLY A 438 -26.16 18.89 -16.34
C GLY A 438 -25.65 19.45 -15.01
N ALA A 439 -25.20 18.59 -14.08
CA ALA A 439 -24.69 19.00 -12.77
C ALA A 439 -23.42 19.86 -12.88
N ASN A 440 -22.70 19.74 -14.01
CA ASN A 440 -21.51 20.52 -14.35
C ASN A 440 -21.80 21.74 -15.25
N GLU A 441 -23.07 22.02 -15.58
CA GLU A 441 -23.38 23.25 -16.32
C GLU A 441 -23.11 24.47 -15.43
N PRO A 442 -22.31 25.45 -15.90
CA PRO A 442 -22.06 26.64 -15.11
C PRO A 442 -23.38 27.40 -14.92
N ILE A 443 -23.74 27.68 -13.66
CA ILE A 443 -24.87 28.55 -13.32
C ILE A 443 -24.59 29.92 -13.92
N THR A 444 -25.22 30.20 -15.05
CA THR A 444 -25.05 31.47 -15.77
C THR A 444 -25.81 32.57 -15.04
N PHE A 445 -25.09 33.37 -14.25
CA PHE A 445 -25.58 34.69 -13.88
C PHE A 445 -25.60 35.56 -15.14
N THR A 446 -26.80 35.93 -15.60
CA THR A 446 -27.00 36.81 -16.75
C THR A 446 -26.40 38.19 -16.51
N ARG A 447 -25.31 38.52 -17.22
CA ARG A 447 -25.11 39.82 -17.85
C ARG A 447 -23.91 39.83 -18.81
N GLN A 448 -24.19 40.39 -19.99
CA GLN A 448 -23.26 40.76 -21.09
C GLN A 448 -22.88 39.63 -22.08
N ASN A 449 -23.66 39.56 -23.16
CA ASN A 449 -23.25 38.91 -24.40
C ASN A 449 -23.61 39.82 -25.59
N THR A 450 -22.68 40.70 -25.97
CA THR A 450 -22.71 41.40 -27.27
C THR A 450 -21.30 41.57 -27.78
N ARG A 451 -20.84 40.61 -28.58
CA ARG A 451 -19.93 40.71 -29.75
C ARG A 451 -19.48 39.28 -30.05
N PHE A 452 -19.32 38.94 -31.33
CA PHE A 452 -19.11 37.58 -31.88
C PHE A 452 -20.38 36.82 -32.27
N ARG A 453 -21.18 37.42 -33.16
CA ARG A 453 -21.96 36.65 -34.14
C ARG A 453 -22.14 37.47 -35.42
N LYS A 454 -21.07 37.62 -36.20
CA LYS A 454 -21.11 38.01 -37.61
C LYS A 454 -19.76 37.65 -38.21
N GLU A 455 -19.71 36.48 -38.85
CA GLU A 455 -18.87 36.13 -40.01
C GLU A 455 -18.82 34.60 -40.15
N ALA A 456 -19.93 34.06 -40.64
CA ALA A 456 -19.98 32.71 -41.21
C ALA A 456 -21.06 32.70 -42.29
N ALA A 457 -20.77 33.35 -43.41
CA ALA A 457 -21.55 33.27 -44.63
C ALA A 457 -20.67 33.63 -45.84
N SER A 458 -19.99 32.64 -46.42
CA SER A 458 -19.95 32.37 -47.87
C SER A 458 -18.85 31.35 -48.25
N MET A 459 -19.28 30.23 -48.83
CA MET A 459 -18.51 29.36 -49.75
C MET A 459 -18.77 29.86 -51.19
N PRO A 460 -17.92 29.62 -52.23
CA PRO A 460 -17.83 28.27 -52.85
C PRO A 460 -16.53 27.83 -53.61
N SER A 461 -16.33 26.49 -53.62
CA SER A 461 -15.90 25.53 -54.67
C SER A 461 -14.94 25.89 -55.83
N SER A 462 -13.88 25.08 -56.05
CA SER A 462 -13.55 24.43 -57.35
C SER A 462 -12.39 23.41 -57.24
N SER A 463 -12.38 22.42 -58.15
CA SER A 463 -11.54 21.21 -58.19
C SER A 463 -10.24 21.33 -59.01
N ARG A 464 -9.22 20.49 -58.72
CA ARG A 464 -8.47 19.69 -59.73
C ARG A 464 -7.49 18.67 -59.13
N ARG A 465 -7.45 17.49 -59.76
CA ARG A 465 -6.45 16.40 -59.62
C ARG A 465 -5.09 16.77 -60.24
N ILE A 466 -4.01 16.13 -59.78
CA ILE A 466 -2.96 15.41 -60.57
C ILE A 466 -2.15 14.50 -59.62
N ARG A 467 -1.67 13.37 -60.16
CA ARG A 467 -0.89 12.24 -59.58
C ARG A 467 0.51 12.22 -60.25
N VAL A 468 1.47 11.46 -59.68
CA VAL A 468 2.68 10.76 -60.27
C VAL A 468 3.99 11.12 -59.52
N GLU A 469 4.54 10.22 -58.68
CA GLU A 469 5.67 9.22 -58.82
C GLU A 469 7.03 9.77 -58.30
N GLU A 470 7.62 9.13 -57.28
CA GLU A 470 8.83 8.24 -57.27
C GLU A 470 10.19 8.93 -57.47
N GLY A 471 11.17 8.58 -56.63
CA GLY A 471 12.59 8.95 -56.80
C GLY A 471 13.43 8.91 -55.50
N ASP A 472 14.42 8.02 -55.50
CA ASP A 472 15.28 7.50 -54.42
C ASP A 472 16.36 8.43 -53.82
N ASN A 473 16.97 7.90 -52.74
CA ASN A 473 18.37 7.99 -52.26
C ASN A 473 18.95 9.33 -51.76
N GLU A 474 19.48 9.31 -50.53
CA GLU A 474 20.93 9.18 -50.30
C GLU A 474 21.27 9.01 -48.80
N GLU A 475 22.20 8.09 -48.55
CA GLU A 475 22.87 7.74 -47.30
C GLU A 475 23.84 8.86 -46.86
N ILE A 476 24.01 9.05 -45.55
CA ILE A 476 25.26 9.58 -44.97
C ILE A 476 25.57 8.76 -43.73
N GLU A 477 26.60 7.92 -43.87
CA GLU A 477 27.39 7.32 -42.79
C GLU A 477 28.24 8.41 -42.12
N ASP A 478 28.41 8.33 -40.80
CA ASP A 478 29.59 8.89 -40.11
C ASP A 478 29.98 7.88 -39.02
N GLU A 479 31.11 7.21 -39.26
CA GLU A 479 31.87 6.38 -38.32
C GLU A 479 32.80 7.26 -37.45
N GLU A 480 33.55 6.58 -36.55
CA GLU A 480 34.65 7.05 -35.68
C GLU A 480 34.21 7.48 -34.26
N GLU A 481 34.75 6.97 -33.15
CA GLU A 481 36.00 6.22 -32.90
C GLU A 481 35.90 5.54 -31.50
N GLU A 482 36.39 4.29 -31.39
CA GLU A 482 36.69 3.60 -30.12
C GLU A 482 38.07 4.02 -29.59
N GLN A 483 38.21 4.29 -28.29
CA GLN A 483 39.46 4.03 -27.58
C GLN A 483 39.26 3.39 -26.21
N ILE A 484 39.83 2.19 -26.11
CA ILE A 484 39.98 1.31 -24.97
C ILE A 484 41.15 1.79 -24.09
N TYR A 485 40.98 1.83 -22.78
CA TYR A 485 42.08 1.54 -21.84
C TYR A 485 41.62 0.56 -20.76
N LYS A 486 42.44 -0.48 -20.60
CA LYS A 486 42.30 -1.62 -19.70
C LYS A 486 43.37 -1.53 -18.61
N LEU A 487 43.05 -2.14 -17.46
CA LEU A 487 43.91 -2.88 -16.50
C LEU A 487 44.47 -2.19 -15.24
N ASN A 488 44.07 -2.79 -14.10
CA ASN A 488 44.88 -3.37 -13.00
C ASN A 488 44.85 -2.75 -11.58
N THR A 489 44.07 -3.43 -10.72
CA THR A 489 44.42 -4.12 -9.44
C THR A 489 45.64 -3.70 -8.59
N SER A 490 45.39 -3.44 -7.29
CA SER A 490 46.05 -3.95 -6.04
C SER A 490 45.60 -3.07 -4.85
N GLU A 491 44.88 -3.59 -3.85
CA GLU A 491 45.34 -4.18 -2.57
C GLU A 491 46.09 -3.23 -1.61
N GLU A 492 45.49 -2.96 -0.44
CA GLU A 492 46.03 -2.88 0.95
C GLU A 492 44.97 -2.18 1.86
N SER A 493 44.38 -2.84 2.88
CA SER A 493 44.83 -2.93 4.30
C SER A 493 44.89 -1.53 4.97
N GLU A 494 44.36 -1.18 6.16
CA GLU A 494 44.11 -1.89 7.43
C GLU A 494 43.30 -0.94 8.37
N GLY A 495 42.57 -1.52 9.34
CA GLY A 495 42.56 -1.03 10.74
C GLY A 495 41.53 0.01 11.21
N GLY A 496 40.70 -0.38 12.20
CA GLY A 496 40.05 0.56 13.14
C GLY A 496 38.72 0.10 13.74
N GLU A 497 38.77 -0.84 14.70
CA GLU A 497 37.70 -1.10 15.69
C GLU A 497 37.62 0.06 16.71
N GLU A 498 36.41 0.42 17.17
CA GLU A 498 36.02 0.59 18.59
C GLU A 498 34.56 1.11 18.69
N ASP A 499 33.69 0.24 19.24
CA ASP A 499 32.59 0.39 20.22
C ASP A 499 31.55 1.55 20.12
N LEU A 500 30.23 1.32 20.02
CA LEU A 500 29.28 0.77 21.04
C LEU A 500 29.37 1.56 22.37
N GLU A 501 28.34 2.18 22.96
CA GLU A 501 26.98 1.70 23.24
C GLU A 501 26.13 2.83 23.88
N GLU A 502 24.81 2.62 23.84
CA GLU A 502 23.77 2.94 24.86
C GLU A 502 23.44 4.37 25.34
N MET A 503 22.15 4.72 25.21
CA MET A 503 21.38 5.33 26.30
C MET A 503 19.86 5.22 26.04
N PHE A 504 19.21 4.23 26.64
CA PHE A 504 17.81 4.28 27.09
C PHE A 504 17.66 3.42 28.35
N ASP A 505 16.77 3.89 29.23
CA ASP A 505 16.39 3.42 30.57
C ASP A 505 17.28 4.00 31.70
N ASP A 506 16.77 4.54 32.81
CA ASP A 506 15.55 4.18 33.52
C ASP A 506 15.08 5.27 34.52
N ASP A 507 13.80 5.18 34.84
CA ASP A 507 13.11 5.35 36.13
C ASP A 507 13.10 6.64 36.99
N SER A 508 11.85 7.01 37.31
CA SER A 508 11.28 7.18 38.66
C SER A 508 11.94 8.13 39.68
N ASP A 509 11.20 9.20 39.99
CA ASP A 509 10.75 9.57 41.35
C ASP A 509 9.43 10.37 41.27
#